data_AF-A0A1H1LC33-F1
#
_entry.id   AF-A0A1H1LC33-F1
#
_cell.length_a   1.000
_cell.length_b   1.000
_cell.length_c   1.000
_cell.angle_alpha   90.00
_cell.angle_beta   90.00
_cell.angle_gamma   90.00
#
_symmetry.space_group_name_H-M   'P 1'
#
loop_
_entity.id
_entity.type
_entity.pdbx_description
1 polymer ?
#
loop_
_entity_poly.entity_id
_entity_poly.type
_entity_poly.pdbx_seq_one_letter_code
_entity_poly.pdbx_strand_id
1 'polypeptide(L)'
;MVRNEHGAVLGIDWRQVPDMGLESVPGRIDVRNVMPGDTVHLDGQDVVVHRVEGPRSASAMHLITRTAGGAEIVHEAVIGERVDVVAVGAFGS
;
A
#
# COMPACT_ATOMS: atom_id res chain seq x y z
N MET A 1 -12.48 -1.11 1.52
CA MET A 1 -12.46 0.15 2.32
C MET A 1 -11.06 0.29 2.91
N VAL A 2 -10.47 1.48 2.85
CA VAL A 2 -9.13 1.75 3.38
C VAL A 2 -9.25 2.15 4.85
N ARG A 3 -8.45 1.52 5.70
CA ARG A 3 -8.36 1.82 7.13
C ARG A 3 -6.90 2.04 7.54
N ASN A 4 -6.68 2.70 8.68
CA ASN A 4 -5.37 2.69 9.34
C ASN A 4 -5.29 1.61 10.44
N GLU A 5 -4.12 1.45 11.05
CA GLU A 5 -3.89 0.45 12.12
C GLU A 5 -4.75 0.65 13.37
N HIS A 6 -5.34 1.82 13.57
CA HIS A 6 -6.26 2.13 14.66
C HIS A 6 -7.74 1.89 14.29
N GLY A 7 -8.00 1.30 13.12
CA GLY A 7 -9.35 1.00 12.62
C GLY A 7 -10.09 2.21 12.02
N ALA A 8 -9.47 3.40 11.99
CA ALA A 8 -10.07 4.59 11.42
C ALA A 8 -10.22 4.43 9.90
N VAL A 9 -11.40 4.79 9.39
CA VAL A 9 -11.68 4.75 7.94
C VAL A 9 -11.02 5.94 7.26
N LEU A 10 -10.14 5.65 6.30
CA LEU A 10 -9.46 6.65 5.49
C LEU A 10 -10.19 6.94 4.18
N GLY A 11 -11.00 6.00 3.70
CA GLY A 11 -11.80 6.17 2.49
C GLY A 11 -12.22 4.85 1.84
N ILE A 12 -12.79 4.95 0.64
CA ILE A 12 -13.16 3.80 -0.18
C ILE A 12 -11.90 3.27 -0.87
N ASP A 13 -11.75 1.94 -0.88
CA ASP A 13 -10.74 1.31 -1.72
C ASP A 13 -11.36 1.05 -3.08
N TRP A 14 -11.12 1.96 -4.03
CA TRP A 14 -11.71 1.89 -5.38
C TRP A 14 -11.14 0.74 -6.22
N ARG A 15 -9.97 0.19 -5.85
CA ARG A 15 -9.33 -0.94 -6.54
C ARG A 15 -10.09 -2.25 -6.34
N GLN A 16 -10.89 -2.31 -5.26
CA GLN A 16 -11.75 -3.45 -4.95
C GLN A 16 -13.18 -3.30 -5.47
N VAL A 17 -13.53 -2.16 -6.07
CA VAL A 17 -14.89 -1.93 -6.58
C VAL A 17 -15.01 -2.61 -7.97
N PRO A 18 -15.89 -3.62 -8.12
CA PRO A 18 -16.13 -4.24 -9.41
C PRO A 18 -16.54 -3.20 -10.47
N ASP A 19 -16.12 -3.40 -11.71
CA ASP A 19 -16.49 -2.57 -12.89
C ASP A 19 -15.86 -1.17 -13.00
N MET A 20 -15.02 -0.73 -12.05
CA MET A 20 -14.29 0.55 -12.21
C MET A 20 -13.00 0.45 -13.02
N GLY A 21 -12.48 -0.76 -13.28
CA GLY A 21 -11.25 -0.97 -14.07
C GLY A 21 -9.98 -0.36 -13.46
N LEU A 22 -10.02 0.00 -12.17
CA LEU A 22 -8.90 0.55 -11.40
C LEU A 22 -8.11 -0.64 -10.87
N GLU A 23 -6.86 -0.80 -11.31
CA GLU A 23 -5.91 -1.90 -11.04
C GLU A 23 -6.33 -3.00 -10.05
N SER A 24 -6.35 -4.25 -10.52
CA SER A 24 -6.69 -5.42 -9.71
C SER A 24 -5.67 -5.67 -8.59
N VAL A 25 -6.15 -5.80 -7.36
CA VAL A 25 -5.38 -6.22 -6.18
C VAL A 25 -5.99 -7.49 -5.57
N PRO A 26 -5.21 -8.51 -5.14
CA PRO A 26 -3.74 -8.62 -5.24
C PRO A 26 -3.20 -8.61 -6.68
N GLY A 27 -1.98 -8.10 -6.87
CA GLY A 27 -1.36 -7.93 -8.18
C GLY A 27 -0.22 -6.91 -8.19
N ARG A 28 0.41 -6.74 -9.35
CA ARG A 28 1.49 -5.79 -9.57
C ARG A 28 0.93 -4.43 -10.00
N ILE A 29 0.97 -3.44 -9.12
CA ILE A 29 0.29 -2.14 -9.30
C ILE A 29 1.28 -0.96 -9.29
N ASP A 30 0.90 0.19 -9.83
CA ASP A 30 1.70 1.42 -9.71
C ASP A 30 1.78 1.85 -8.23
N VAL A 31 2.96 2.29 -7.77
CA VAL A 31 3.17 2.66 -6.37
C VAL A 31 2.24 3.77 -5.87
N ARG A 32 1.72 4.62 -6.77
CA ARG A 32 0.72 5.65 -6.44
C ARG A 32 -0.62 5.07 -6.00
N ASN A 33 -0.89 3.83 -6.38
CA ASN A 33 -2.12 3.13 -6.06
C ASN A 33 -2.00 2.24 -4.82
N VAL A 34 -0.81 2.17 -4.19
CA VAL A 34 -0.63 1.49 -2.91
C VAL A 34 -1.36 2.26 -1.81
N MET A 35 -2.01 1.55 -0.91
CA MET A 35 -2.82 2.10 0.18
C MET A 35 -2.41 1.54 1.54
N PRO A 36 -2.66 2.29 2.64
CA PRO A 36 -2.57 1.73 3.99
C PRO A 36 -3.41 0.45 4.13
N GLY A 37 -2.79 -0.58 4.71
CA GLY A 37 -3.39 -1.91 4.91
C GLY A 37 -3.11 -2.88 3.76
N ASP A 38 -2.44 -2.46 2.70
CA ASP A 38 -1.87 -3.39 1.73
C ASP A 38 -0.72 -4.18 2.36
N THR A 39 -0.60 -5.44 1.99
CA THR A 39 0.62 -6.23 2.19
C THR A 39 1.37 -6.25 0.86
N VAL A 40 2.63 -5.81 0.87
CA VAL A 40 3.48 -5.71 -0.31
C VAL A 40 4.72 -6.59 -0.16
N HIS A 41 5.20 -7.13 -1.28
CA HIS A 41 6.46 -7.85 -1.31
C HIS A 41 7.60 -6.89 -1.62
N LEU A 42 8.48 -6.67 -0.65
CA LEU A 42 9.65 -5.78 -0.77
C LEU A 42 10.90 -6.51 -0.29
N ASP A 43 11.99 -6.43 -1.06
CA ASP A 43 13.30 -7.00 -0.69
C ASP A 43 13.26 -8.47 -0.21
N GLY A 44 12.36 -9.28 -0.78
CA GLY A 44 12.22 -10.71 -0.45
C GLY A 44 11.34 -11.02 0.77
N GLN A 45 10.61 -10.04 1.31
CA GLN A 45 9.72 -10.23 2.46
C GLN A 45 8.37 -9.53 2.25
N ASP A 46 7.34 -10.07 2.90
CA ASP A 46 6.00 -9.47 2.93
C ASP A 46 5.88 -8.50 4.10
N VAL A 47 5.52 -7.25 3.81
CA VAL A 47 5.40 -6.17 4.80
C VAL A 47 4.07 -5.44 4.63
N VAL A 48 3.51 -4.96 5.74
CA VAL A 48 2.24 -4.23 5.74
C VAL A 48 2.49 -2.75 5.59
N VAL A 49 1.81 -2.09 4.66
CA VAL A 49 1.85 -0.63 4.48
C VAL A 49 1.04 0.03 5.57
N HIS A 50 1.69 0.78 6.46
CA HIS A 50 1.03 1.56 7.52
C HIS A 50 0.60 2.92 7.01
N ARG A 51 1.48 3.57 6.24
CA ARG A 51 1.28 4.92 5.77
C ARG A 51 1.96 5.10 4.42
N VAL A 52 1.32 5.90 3.59
CA VAL A 52 1.87 6.33 2.30
C VAL A 52 2.03 7.83 2.39
N GLU A 53 3.26 8.31 2.22
CA GLU A 53 3.54 9.74 2.08
C GLU A 53 3.75 10.05 0.60
N GLY A 54 2.93 10.98 0.09
CA GLY A 54 3.03 11.46 -1.27
C GLY A 54 4.31 12.28 -1.51
N PRO A 55 4.65 12.53 -2.78
CA PRO A 55 5.87 13.25 -3.14
C PRO A 55 5.95 14.63 -2.47
N ARG A 56 6.98 14.85 -1.64
CA ARG A 56 7.37 16.20 -1.19
C ARG A 56 8.05 16.99 -2.32
N SER A 57 8.66 16.27 -3.28
CA SER A 57 9.08 16.72 -4.60
C SER A 57 8.58 15.68 -5.63
N ALA A 58 8.25 16.12 -6.85
CA ALA A 58 7.42 15.40 -7.84
C ALA A 58 7.93 14.03 -8.38
N SER A 59 8.85 13.34 -7.69
CA SER A 59 9.58 12.20 -8.23
C SER A 59 9.43 10.89 -7.44
N ALA A 60 9.06 10.91 -6.15
CA ALA A 60 9.04 9.69 -5.34
C ALA A 60 7.88 9.63 -4.33
N MET A 61 7.45 8.42 -4.02
CA MET A 61 6.50 8.07 -2.96
C MET A 61 7.27 7.38 -1.82
N HIS A 62 6.89 7.65 -0.57
CA HIS A 62 7.43 6.91 0.58
C HIS A 62 6.37 5.96 1.14
N LEU A 63 6.69 4.66 1.14
CA LEU A 63 5.90 3.63 1.79
C LEU A 63 6.50 3.37 3.17
N ILE A 64 5.76 3.74 4.21
CA ILE A 64 6.11 3.39 5.58
C ILE A 64 5.42 2.07 5.89
N THR A 65 6.24 1.03 6.02
CA THR A 65 5.79 -0.36 6.16
C THR A 65 6.25 -0.94 7.48
N ARG A 66 5.63 -2.05 7.90
CA ARG A 66 6.02 -2.80 9.09
C ARG A 66 6.12 -4.29 8.77
N THR A 67 7.18 -4.92 9.25
CA THR A 67 7.35 -6.38 9.17
C THR A 67 6.46 -7.08 10.20
N ALA A 68 6.28 -8.40 10.06
CA ALA A 68 5.60 -9.21 11.07
C ALA A 68 6.25 -9.13 12.46
N GLY A 69 7.57 -8.88 12.51
CA GLY A 69 8.33 -8.68 13.76
C GLY A 69 8.20 -7.27 14.37
N GLY A 70 7.43 -6.37 13.74
CA GLY A 70 7.20 -5.02 14.23
C GLY A 70 8.23 -3.97 13.80
N ALA A 71 9.22 -4.34 12.98
CA ALA A 71 10.22 -3.39 12.48
C ALA A 71 9.61 -2.46 11.42
N GLU A 72 9.85 -1.17 11.54
CA GLU A 72 9.45 -0.18 10.54
C GLU A 72 10.49 -0.10 9.41
N ILE A 73 10.01 -0.08 8.17
CA ILE A 73 10.84 0.07 6.97
C ILE A 73 10.25 1.19 6.13
N VAL A 74 11.08 2.19 5.80
CA VAL A 74 10.73 3.24 4.86
C VAL A 74 11.29 2.86 3.49
N HIS A 75 10.39 2.61 2.55
CA HIS A 75 10.74 2.31 1.17
C HIS A 75 10.44 3.54 0.29
N GLU A 76 11.47 4.08 -0.35
CA GLU A 76 11.34 5.14 -1.34
C GLU A 76 11.19 4.52 -2.73
N ALA A 77 10.04 4.77 -3.37
CA ALA A 77 9.72 4.27 -4.69
C ALA A 77 9.55 5.42 -5.68
N VAL A 78 10.12 5.29 -6.87
CA VAL A 78 10.00 6.32 -7.90
C VAL A 78 8.59 6.30 -8.49
N ILE A 79 8.02 7.46 -8.82
CA ILE A 79 6.70 7.49 -9.47
C ILE A 79 6.76 6.73 -10.81
N GLY A 80 5.83 5.79 -11.01
CA GLY A 80 5.79 4.87 -12.14
C GLY A 80 6.45 3.51 -11.86
N GLU A 81 7.15 3.38 -10.73
CA GLU A 81 7.55 2.08 -10.20
C GLU A 81 6.32 1.24 -9.86
N ARG A 82 6.42 -0.08 -10.07
CA ARG A 82 5.35 -1.03 -9.74
C ARG A 82 5.75 -1.92 -8.58
N VAL A 83 4.84 -2.06 -7.64
CA VAL A 83 4.99 -2.87 -6.42
C VAL A 83 4.03 -4.07 -6.48
N ASP A 84 4.49 -5.21 -6.00
CA ASP A 84 3.66 -6.42 -5.89
C ASP A 84 2.86 -6.37 -4.58
N VAL A 85 1.54 -6.13 -4.70
CA VAL A 85 0.59 -6.24 -3.59
C VAL A 85 0.10 -7.68 -3.52
N VAL A 86 0.36 -8.34 -2.40
CA VAL A 86 0.02 -9.76 -2.19
C VAL A 86 -1.28 -9.96 -1.41
N ALA A 87 -1.67 -8.98 -0.58
CA ALA A 87 -2.93 -8.97 0.14
C ALA A 87 -3.38 -7.54 0.43
N VAL A 88 -4.66 -7.38 0.77
CA VAL A 88 -5.30 -6.08 1.02
C VAL A 88 -6.16 -6.16 2.27
N GLY A 89 -6.28 -5.04 2.99
CA GLY A 89 -7.16 -4.96 4.16
C GLY A 89 -6.57 -5.58 5.43
N ALA A 90 -5.26 -5.51 5.63
CA ALA A 90 -4.60 -5.96 6.88
C ALA A 90 -5.17 -5.27 8.14
N PHE A 91 -5.79 -4.11 7.99
CA PHE A 91 -6.43 -3.35 9.06
C PHE A 91 -7.97 -3.49 9.07
N GLY A 92 -8.53 -4.35 8.22
CA GLY A 92 -9.96 -4.61 8.11
C GLY A 92 -10.41 -5.67 9.12
N SER A 93 -11.02 -5.21 10.21
CA SER A 93 -12.04 -5.99 10.94
C SER A 93 -13.43 -5.42 10.69
#